data_AF-A0A518H9J4-F1
#
_entry.id   AF-A0A518H9J4-F1
#
_cell.length_a   1.000
_cell.length_b   1.000
_cell.length_c   1.000
_cell.angle_alpha   90.00
_cell.angle_beta   90.00
_cell.angle_gamma   90.00
#
_symmetry.space_group_name_H-M   'P 1'
#
loop_
_entity.id
_entity.type
_entity.pdbx_description
1 polymer ?
#
loop_
_entity_poly.entity_id
_entity_poly.type
_entity_poly.pdbx_seq_one_letter_code
_entity_poly.pdbx_strand_id
1 'polypeptide(L)'
;MRNLMLVCWLMLPVLAGAYHYGPGQDKLALDDAARTLAAADRLAADGRAAEAADGYAEALSQLPDGREAEAHRVRLERAKALLAATPSQLPEAHLDLEALLEDLDADESADPELVDEARGALANTQYYLTWLMRLEGLGREEWEPEIEAARQSYTLLAERADDAGDDEAASKHREDVEAAIRLARMDLGELEGLPIPGQCKNCKSGQCRSKGNKPGKKPGKAKAEDARGASSGPPPDGRGS
;
A
#
# COMPACT_ATOMS: atom_id res chain seq x y z
N MET A 1 38.98 -9.04 55.52
CA MET A 1 39.26 -8.45 54.19
C MET A 1 39.67 -9.48 53.14
N ARG A 2 40.67 -10.34 53.38
CA ARG A 2 41.16 -11.34 52.39
C ARG A 2 40.07 -12.27 51.83
N ASN A 3 39.19 -12.80 52.68
CA ASN A 3 38.11 -13.69 52.24
C ASN A 3 37.05 -12.95 51.40
N LEU A 4 36.81 -11.67 51.69
CA LEU A 4 35.86 -10.85 50.94
C LEU A 4 36.39 -10.55 49.52
N MET A 5 37.69 -10.26 49.41
CA MET A 5 38.35 -10.11 48.10
C MET A 5 38.32 -11.39 47.26
N LEU A 6 38.56 -12.56 47.88
CA LEU A 6 38.47 -13.85 47.18
C LEU A 6 37.06 -14.15 46.68
N VAL A 7 36.03 -13.87 47.49
CA VAL A 7 34.62 -14.04 47.08
C VAL A 7 34.28 -13.09 45.93
N CYS A 8 34.64 -11.81 46.01
CA CYS A 8 34.42 -10.87 44.89
C CYS A 8 35.16 -11.31 43.61
N TRP A 9 36.39 -11.83 43.73
CA TRP A 9 37.16 -12.34 42.59
C TRP A 9 36.49 -13.56 41.93
N LEU A 10 35.93 -14.47 42.71
CA LEU A 10 35.21 -15.64 42.19
C LEU A 10 33.83 -15.29 41.63
N MET A 11 33.18 -14.23 42.14
CA MET A 11 31.89 -13.76 41.63
C MET A 11 32.01 -13.02 40.29
N LEU A 12 33.14 -12.37 40.02
CA LEU A 12 33.39 -11.63 38.78
C LEU A 12 33.12 -12.44 37.49
N PRO A 13 33.66 -13.65 37.29
CA PRO A 13 33.37 -14.45 36.10
C PRO A 13 31.91 -14.93 36.03
N VAL A 14 31.27 -15.17 37.19
CA VAL A 14 29.85 -15.56 37.25
C VAL A 14 28.95 -14.42 36.80
N LEU A 15 29.21 -13.20 37.29
CA LEU A 15 28.48 -11.99 36.89
C LEU A 15 28.74 -11.65 35.42
N ALA A 16 29.98 -11.79 34.94
CA ALA A 16 30.32 -11.58 33.55
C ALA A 16 29.62 -12.59 32.63
N GLY A 17 29.58 -13.87 33.01
CA GLY A 17 28.84 -14.91 32.28
C GLY A 17 27.35 -14.63 32.27
N ALA A 18 26.75 -14.31 33.42
CA ALA A 18 25.33 -13.98 33.52
C ALA A 18 24.95 -12.76 32.66
N TYR A 19 25.80 -11.73 32.62
CA TYR A 19 25.60 -10.59 31.73
C TYR A 19 25.72 -11.00 30.26
N HIS A 20 26.77 -11.73 29.88
CA HIS A 20 27.02 -12.08 28.48
C HIS A 20 25.94 -12.99 27.87
N TYR A 21 25.39 -13.93 28.65
CA TYR A 21 24.35 -14.86 28.19
C TYR A 21 22.91 -14.35 28.40
N GLY A 22 22.73 -13.23 29.08
CA GLY A 22 21.43 -12.54 29.17
C GLY A 22 21.50 -11.18 28.48
N PRO A 23 21.60 -10.05 29.22
CA PRO A 23 21.54 -8.69 28.66
C PRO A 23 22.56 -8.38 27.56
N GLY A 24 23.68 -9.10 27.53
CA GLY A 24 24.71 -8.98 26.49
C GLY A 24 24.25 -9.51 25.14
N GLN A 25 23.47 -10.60 25.09
CA GLN A 25 22.89 -11.10 23.85
C GLN A 25 21.83 -10.15 23.32
N ASP A 26 20.96 -9.62 24.19
CA ASP A 26 19.90 -8.67 23.80
C ASP A 26 20.50 -7.41 23.15
N LYS A 27 21.61 -6.91 23.69
CA LYS A 27 22.31 -5.75 23.09
C LYS A 27 22.89 -6.05 21.72
N LEU A 28 23.46 -7.25 21.54
CA LEU A 28 23.97 -7.66 20.22
C LEU A 28 22.82 -7.81 19.22
N ALA A 29 21.70 -8.40 19.64
CA ALA A 29 20.50 -8.52 18.81
C ALA A 29 19.93 -7.14 18.43
N LEU A 30 19.93 -6.18 19.35
CA LEU A 30 19.53 -4.80 19.06
C LEU A 30 20.49 -4.09 18.08
N ASP A 31 21.80 -4.30 18.21
CA ASP A 31 22.78 -3.76 17.26
C ASP A 31 22.60 -4.38 15.86
N ASP A 32 22.25 -5.66 15.78
CA ASP A 32 21.93 -6.36 14.53
C ASP A 32 20.64 -5.81 13.90
N ALA A 33 19.56 -5.74 14.69
CA ALA A 33 18.28 -5.17 14.27
C ALA A 33 18.44 -3.73 13.78
N ALA A 34 19.18 -2.88 14.51
CA ALA A 34 19.41 -1.50 14.12
C ALA A 34 20.16 -1.37 12.78
N ARG A 35 21.13 -2.27 12.50
CA ARG A 35 21.83 -2.29 11.22
C ARG A 35 20.90 -2.72 10.08
N THR A 36 20.05 -3.71 10.32
CA THR A 36 19.06 -4.18 9.35
C THR A 36 18.01 -3.10 9.05
N LEU A 37 17.48 -2.43 10.09
CA LEU A 37 16.54 -1.31 9.94
C LEU A 37 17.14 -0.16 9.12
N ALA A 38 18.37 0.26 9.46
CA ALA A 38 19.03 1.32 8.71
C ALA A 38 19.28 0.96 7.24
N ALA A 39 19.42 -0.33 6.92
CA ALA A 39 19.51 -0.79 5.53
C ALA A 39 18.13 -0.77 4.84
N ALA A 40 17.07 -1.21 5.53
CA ALA A 40 15.69 -1.16 5.05
C ALA A 40 15.24 0.28 4.77
N ASP A 41 15.54 1.23 5.65
CA ASP A 41 15.22 2.65 5.47
C ASP A 41 15.88 3.24 4.22
N ARG A 42 17.13 2.85 3.93
CA ARG A 42 17.82 3.26 2.71
C ARG A 42 17.17 2.66 1.46
N LEU A 43 16.78 1.40 1.52
CA LEU A 43 16.05 0.75 0.43
C LEU A 43 14.71 1.46 0.17
N ALA A 44 13.98 1.82 1.22
CA ALA A 44 12.74 2.58 1.10
C ALA A 44 12.99 3.96 0.46
N ALA A 45 14.00 4.68 0.91
CA ALA A 45 14.39 5.98 0.36
C ALA A 45 14.83 5.90 -1.12
N ASP A 46 15.48 4.79 -1.51
CA ASP A 46 15.89 4.52 -2.89
C ASP A 46 14.72 4.02 -3.79
N GLY A 47 13.50 3.93 -3.24
CA GLY A 47 12.31 3.45 -3.96
C GLY A 47 12.26 1.93 -4.16
N ARG A 48 13.12 1.17 -3.46
CA ARG A 48 13.19 -0.30 -3.48
C ARG A 48 12.25 -0.89 -2.42
N ALA A 49 10.98 -0.53 -2.52
CA ALA A 49 9.99 -0.75 -1.47
C ALA A 49 9.78 -2.22 -1.09
N ALA A 50 9.81 -3.16 -2.06
CA ALA A 50 9.69 -4.59 -1.76
C ALA A 50 10.87 -5.10 -0.90
N GLU A 51 12.09 -4.69 -1.25
CA GLU A 51 13.29 -5.09 -0.51
C GLU A 51 13.37 -4.41 0.85
N ALA A 52 12.82 -3.21 0.98
CA ALA A 52 12.66 -2.54 2.27
C ALA A 52 11.69 -3.31 3.17
N ALA A 53 10.55 -3.77 2.65
CA ALA A 53 9.59 -4.58 3.40
C ALA A 53 10.22 -5.90 3.90
N ASP A 54 11.02 -6.57 3.06
CA ASP A 54 11.80 -7.75 3.45
C ASP A 54 12.81 -7.42 4.57
N GLY A 55 13.50 -6.29 4.46
CA GLY A 55 14.44 -5.80 5.48
C GLY A 55 13.76 -5.49 6.81
N TYR A 56 12.57 -4.88 6.80
CA TYR A 56 11.81 -4.66 8.03
C TYR A 56 11.31 -5.97 8.65
N ALA A 57 10.91 -6.95 7.84
CA ALA A 57 10.53 -8.28 8.34
C ALA A 57 11.72 -8.99 9.03
N GLU A 58 12.90 -8.92 8.42
CA GLU A 58 14.12 -9.45 9.01
C GLU A 58 14.46 -8.74 10.33
N ALA A 59 14.37 -7.40 10.36
CA ALA A 59 14.62 -6.65 11.58
C ALA A 59 13.65 -7.01 12.72
N LEU A 60 12.36 -7.23 12.41
CA LEU A 60 11.38 -7.70 13.39
C LEU A 60 11.79 -9.06 13.99
N SER A 61 12.33 -9.97 13.18
CA SER A 61 12.80 -11.28 13.67
C SER A 61 14.05 -11.21 14.57
N GLN A 62 14.77 -10.09 14.53
CA GLN A 62 15.98 -9.84 15.31
C GLN A 62 15.70 -9.08 16.62
N LEU A 63 14.52 -8.47 16.77
CA LEU A 63 14.17 -7.74 17.99
C LEU A 63 14.03 -8.74 19.16
N PRO A 64 14.67 -8.45 20.32
CA PRO A 64 14.45 -9.27 21.52
C PRO A 64 13.05 -9.02 22.09
N ASP A 65 12.57 -9.99 22.88
CA ASP A 65 11.26 -9.91 23.55
C ASP A 65 11.11 -8.64 24.41
N GLY A 66 9.88 -8.16 24.57
CA GLY A 66 9.57 -6.99 25.41
C GLY A 66 9.87 -5.64 24.74
N ARG A 67 10.04 -5.63 23.42
CA ARG A 67 10.26 -4.43 22.59
C ARG A 67 9.06 -4.09 21.72
N GLU A 68 7.86 -4.32 22.22
CA GLU A 68 6.60 -4.16 21.47
C GLU A 68 6.46 -2.79 20.81
N ALA A 69 6.78 -1.70 21.53
CA ALA A 69 6.72 -0.36 20.97
C ALA A 69 7.65 -0.16 19.76
N GLU A 70 8.83 -0.78 19.76
CA GLU A 70 9.75 -0.77 18.60
C GLU A 70 9.21 -1.66 17.48
N ALA A 71 8.70 -2.84 17.82
CA ALA A 71 8.09 -3.76 16.86
C ALA A 71 6.89 -3.12 16.14
N HIS A 72 6.02 -2.40 16.86
CA HIS A 72 4.86 -1.69 16.28
C HIS A 72 5.29 -0.64 15.25
N ARG A 73 6.32 0.17 15.57
CA ARG A 73 6.88 1.16 14.63
C ARG A 73 7.46 0.50 13.39
N VAL A 74 8.22 -0.59 13.55
CA VAL A 74 8.80 -1.32 12.41
C VAL A 74 7.71 -1.99 11.57
N ARG A 75 6.66 -2.54 12.18
CA ARG A 75 5.49 -3.10 11.47
C ARG A 75 4.79 -2.04 10.62
N LEU A 76 4.62 -0.82 11.15
CA LEU A 76 4.05 0.29 10.39
C LEU A 76 4.89 0.64 9.16
N GLU A 77 6.21 0.79 9.33
CA GLU A 77 7.12 1.08 8.21
C GLU A 77 7.14 -0.05 7.16
N ARG A 78 7.10 -1.30 7.62
CA ARG A 78 6.94 -2.46 6.73
C ARG A 78 5.65 -2.36 5.90
N ALA A 79 4.52 -2.07 6.54
CA ALA A 79 3.24 -1.98 5.83
C ALA A 79 3.22 -0.83 4.82
N LYS A 80 3.80 0.33 5.15
CA LYS A 80 4.00 1.44 4.21
C LYS A 80 4.89 1.03 3.02
N ALA A 81 5.94 0.25 3.26
CA ALA A 81 6.78 -0.28 2.20
C ALA A 81 6.03 -1.28 1.29
N LEU A 82 5.21 -2.17 1.85
CA LEU A 82 4.36 -3.09 1.09
C LEU A 82 3.36 -2.32 0.21
N LEU A 83 2.71 -1.30 0.76
CA LEU A 83 1.81 -0.38 0.05
C LEU A 83 2.48 0.30 -1.16
N ALA A 84 3.77 0.65 -1.02
CA ALA A 84 4.55 1.29 -2.07
C ALA A 84 5.14 0.31 -3.11
N ALA A 85 5.21 -0.99 -2.81
CA ALA A 85 5.90 -1.98 -3.63
C ALA A 85 5.11 -2.39 -4.88
N THR A 86 4.05 -3.19 -4.69
CA THR A 86 3.21 -3.70 -5.78
C THR A 86 1.80 -4.01 -5.29
N PRO A 87 0.76 -3.96 -6.16
CA PRO A 87 -0.62 -4.25 -5.77
C PRO A 87 -0.86 -5.61 -5.13
N SER A 88 -0.07 -6.62 -5.51
CA SER A 88 -0.16 -7.96 -4.95
C SER A 88 0.23 -8.03 -3.47
N GLN A 89 0.85 -6.98 -2.92
CA GLN A 89 1.24 -6.90 -1.50
C GLN A 89 0.21 -6.13 -0.66
N LEU A 90 -0.81 -5.50 -1.27
CA LEU A 90 -1.84 -4.76 -0.54
C LEU A 90 -2.65 -5.63 0.43
N PRO A 91 -3.07 -6.86 0.09
CA PRO A 91 -3.81 -7.69 1.04
C PRO A 91 -2.98 -8.03 2.29
N GLU A 92 -1.67 -8.25 2.13
CA GLU A 92 -0.76 -8.50 3.24
C GLU A 92 -0.61 -7.25 4.11
N ALA A 93 -0.35 -6.08 3.50
CA ALA A 93 -0.28 -4.81 4.21
C ALA A 93 -1.57 -4.51 5.00
N HIS A 94 -2.72 -4.82 4.42
CA HIS A 94 -4.03 -4.62 5.06
C HIS A 94 -4.16 -5.46 6.33
N LEU A 95 -3.95 -6.78 6.23
CA LEU A 95 -4.04 -7.69 7.38
C LEU A 95 -3.04 -7.31 8.48
N ASP A 96 -1.82 -6.94 8.11
CA ASP A 96 -0.79 -6.55 9.06
C ASP A 96 -1.13 -5.24 9.79
N LEU A 97 -1.75 -4.29 9.09
CA LEU A 97 -2.19 -3.00 9.65
C LEU A 97 -3.44 -3.15 10.52
N GLU A 98 -4.38 -4.01 10.16
CA GLU A 98 -5.53 -4.35 11.02
C GLU A 98 -5.04 -4.95 12.33
N ALA A 99 -4.17 -5.95 12.27
CA ALA A 99 -3.58 -6.57 13.45
C ALA A 99 -2.76 -5.55 14.27
N LEU A 100 -2.01 -4.66 13.62
CA LEU A 100 -1.23 -3.63 14.30
C LEU A 100 -2.15 -2.64 15.05
N LEU A 101 -3.26 -2.22 14.44
CA LEU A 101 -4.21 -1.35 15.11
C LEU A 101 -4.93 -2.04 16.26
N GLU A 102 -5.26 -3.33 16.14
CA GLU A 102 -5.81 -4.10 17.25
C GLU A 102 -4.83 -4.14 18.44
N ASP A 103 -3.54 -4.40 18.17
CA ASP A 103 -2.49 -4.42 19.20
C ASP A 103 -2.30 -3.04 19.84
N LEU A 104 -2.32 -1.97 19.03
CA LEU A 104 -2.18 -0.59 19.51
C LEU A 104 -3.39 -0.10 20.31
N ASP A 105 -4.61 -0.44 19.89
CA ASP A 105 -5.84 -0.08 20.61
C ASP A 105 -5.97 -0.87 21.93
N ALA A 106 -5.36 -2.06 22.02
CA ALA A 106 -5.30 -2.86 23.24
C ALA A 106 -4.23 -2.37 24.24
N ASP A 107 -3.21 -1.64 23.77
CA ASP A 107 -2.16 -1.05 24.60
C ASP A 107 -2.52 0.38 25.02
N GLU A 108 -2.99 0.55 26.27
CA GLU A 108 -3.30 1.89 26.83
C GLU A 108 -2.08 2.83 26.89
N SER A 109 -0.86 2.30 26.77
CA SER A 109 0.38 3.08 26.73
C SER A 109 0.87 3.38 25.31
N ALA A 110 0.13 2.93 24.28
CA ALA A 110 0.46 3.20 22.89
C ALA A 110 0.55 4.70 22.62
N ASP A 111 1.54 5.06 21.81
CA ASP A 111 1.76 6.42 21.35
C ASP A 111 0.59 6.86 20.46
N PRO A 112 -0.23 7.87 20.85
CA PRO A 112 -1.41 8.26 20.09
C PRO A 112 -1.10 8.66 18.64
N GLU A 113 0.08 9.23 18.40
CA GLU A 113 0.54 9.59 17.06
C GLU A 113 0.77 8.34 16.20
N LEU A 114 1.33 7.28 16.78
CA LEU A 114 1.51 5.99 16.10
C LEU A 114 0.17 5.33 15.77
N VAL A 115 -0.82 5.43 16.66
CA VAL A 115 -2.19 4.94 16.41
C VAL A 115 -2.82 5.65 15.22
N ASP A 116 -2.73 6.98 15.20
CA ASP A 116 -3.28 7.77 14.09
C ASP A 116 -2.55 7.51 12.78
N GLU A 117 -1.23 7.34 12.82
CA GLU A 117 -0.44 7.01 11.64
C GLU A 117 -0.77 5.61 11.08
N ALA A 118 -0.91 4.60 11.96
CA ALA A 118 -1.35 3.26 11.58
C ALA A 118 -2.77 3.28 11.00
N ARG A 119 -3.69 4.06 11.58
CA ARG A 119 -5.05 4.25 11.06
C ARG A 119 -5.05 4.89 9.68
N GLY A 120 -4.22 5.91 9.47
CA GLY A 120 -4.03 6.53 8.16
C GLY A 120 -3.46 5.56 7.13
N ALA A 121 -2.50 4.72 7.52
CA ALA A 121 -1.93 3.70 6.64
C ALA A 121 -2.97 2.61 6.27
N LEU A 122 -3.80 2.17 7.22
CA LEU A 122 -4.87 1.21 6.95
C LEU A 122 -5.91 1.80 5.99
N ALA A 123 -6.36 3.02 6.24
CA ALA A 123 -7.31 3.72 5.38
C ALA A 123 -6.79 3.89 3.94
N ASN A 124 -5.49 4.18 3.79
CA ASN A 124 -4.84 4.24 2.49
C ASN A 124 -4.87 2.88 1.80
N THR A 125 -4.56 1.81 2.53
CA THR A 125 -4.57 0.45 1.99
C THR A 125 -5.98 0.04 1.54
N GLN A 126 -6.99 0.31 2.36
CA GLN A 126 -8.41 0.08 2.04
C GLN A 126 -8.84 0.85 0.79
N TYR A 127 -8.44 2.12 0.66
CA TYR A 127 -8.69 2.93 -0.54
C TYR A 127 -8.14 2.28 -1.82
N TYR A 128 -6.88 1.82 -1.80
CA TYR A 128 -6.27 1.18 -2.97
C TYR A 128 -6.81 -0.22 -3.23
N LEU A 129 -7.19 -0.97 -2.19
CA LEU A 129 -7.90 -2.24 -2.33
C LEU A 129 -9.24 -2.02 -3.02
N THR A 130 -10.05 -1.05 -2.58
CA THR A 130 -11.28 -0.66 -3.28
C THR A 130 -11.01 -0.34 -4.74
N TRP A 131 -9.98 0.47 -5.03
CA TRP A 131 -9.64 0.80 -6.41
C TRP A 131 -9.41 -0.46 -7.25
N LEU A 132 -8.64 -1.42 -6.75
CA LEU A 132 -8.35 -2.68 -7.45
C LEU A 132 -9.58 -3.55 -7.61
N MET A 133 -10.36 -3.75 -6.54
CA MET A 133 -11.59 -4.52 -6.58
C MET A 133 -12.55 -3.97 -7.64
N ARG A 134 -12.68 -2.64 -7.73
CA ARG A 134 -13.50 -1.99 -8.75
C ARG A 134 -12.96 -2.23 -10.17
N LEU A 135 -11.65 -2.13 -10.38
CA LEU A 135 -11.03 -2.44 -11.69
C LEU A 135 -11.16 -3.92 -12.09
N GLU A 136 -11.19 -4.82 -11.12
CA GLU A 136 -11.43 -6.25 -11.33
C GLU A 136 -12.92 -6.57 -11.57
N GLY A 137 -13.80 -5.61 -11.35
CA GLY A 137 -15.24 -5.73 -11.58
C GLY A 137 -15.99 -6.42 -10.43
N LEU A 138 -15.42 -6.42 -9.21
CA LEU A 138 -16.07 -6.92 -8.02
C LEU A 138 -17.36 -6.14 -7.71
N GLY A 139 -18.31 -6.82 -7.09
CA GLY A 139 -19.61 -6.26 -6.77
C GLY A 139 -19.52 -5.16 -5.71
N ARG A 140 -20.49 -4.25 -5.70
CA ARG A 140 -20.56 -3.18 -4.69
C ARG A 140 -20.52 -3.72 -3.26
N GLU A 141 -21.22 -4.82 -3.00
CA GLU A 141 -21.26 -5.47 -1.69
C GLU A 141 -19.87 -5.89 -1.18
N GLU A 142 -18.91 -6.13 -2.08
CA GLU A 142 -17.55 -6.54 -1.73
C GLU A 142 -16.63 -5.32 -1.49
N TRP A 143 -16.69 -4.29 -2.35
CA TRP A 143 -15.77 -3.15 -2.23
C TRP A 143 -16.27 -1.98 -1.38
N GLU A 144 -17.59 -1.84 -1.19
CA GLU A 144 -18.19 -0.73 -0.45
C GLU A 144 -17.82 -0.70 1.04
N PRO A 145 -17.73 -1.84 1.75
CA PRO A 145 -17.26 -1.85 3.13
C PRO A 145 -15.87 -1.25 3.31
N GLU A 146 -14.93 -1.58 2.41
CA GLU A 146 -13.55 -1.09 2.47
C GLU A 146 -13.46 0.43 2.30
N ILE A 147 -14.14 0.99 1.30
CA ILE A 147 -14.05 2.43 1.05
C ILE A 147 -14.78 3.25 2.10
N GLU A 148 -15.83 2.68 2.70
CA GLU A 148 -16.53 3.31 3.81
C GLU A 148 -15.68 3.30 5.08
N ALA A 149 -14.97 2.21 5.37
CA ALA A 149 -14.01 2.13 6.48
C ALA A 149 -12.86 3.16 6.30
N ALA A 150 -12.33 3.28 5.08
CA ALA A 150 -11.32 4.29 4.76
C ALA A 150 -11.85 5.71 5.01
N ARG A 151 -13.07 6.01 4.54
CA ARG A 151 -13.72 7.33 4.71
C ARG A 151 -13.92 7.67 6.19
N GLN A 152 -14.39 6.72 6.99
CA GLN A 152 -14.59 6.92 8.43
C GLN A 152 -13.27 7.23 9.14
N SER A 153 -12.23 6.47 8.80
CA SER A 153 -10.88 6.67 9.34
C SER A 153 -10.32 8.05 9.00
N TYR A 154 -10.41 8.48 7.73
CA TYR A 154 -9.96 9.82 7.34
C TYR A 154 -10.77 10.94 8.00
N THR A 155 -12.08 10.75 8.19
CA THR A 155 -12.92 11.73 8.88
C THR A 155 -12.46 11.90 10.32
N LEU A 156 -12.25 10.79 11.03
CA LEU A 156 -11.73 10.81 12.39
C LEU A 156 -10.36 11.48 12.49
N LEU A 157 -9.45 11.20 11.55
CA LEU A 157 -8.11 11.81 11.51
C LEU A 157 -8.18 13.32 11.23
N ALA A 158 -9.08 13.75 10.34
CA ALA A 158 -9.30 15.18 10.09
C ALA A 158 -9.82 15.91 11.34
N GLU A 159 -10.78 15.32 12.05
CA GLU A 159 -11.31 15.87 13.30
C GLU A 159 -10.24 15.96 14.40
N ARG A 160 -9.43 14.90 14.56
CA ARG A 160 -8.31 14.89 15.52
C ARG A 160 -7.25 15.94 15.19
N ALA A 161 -6.93 16.12 13.91
CA ALA A 161 -5.99 17.15 13.47
C ALA A 161 -6.54 18.58 13.71
N ASP A 162 -7.83 18.81 13.45
CA ASP A 162 -8.49 20.08 13.77
C ASP A 162 -8.45 20.35 15.29
N ASP A 163 -8.74 19.35 16.13
CA ASP A 163 -8.67 19.46 17.59
C ASP A 163 -7.25 19.72 18.12
N ALA A 164 -6.24 19.17 17.43
CA ALA A 164 -4.83 19.41 17.72
C ALA A 164 -4.30 20.76 17.19
N GLY A 165 -5.08 21.47 16.35
CA GLY A 165 -4.67 22.71 15.69
C GLY A 165 -3.67 22.51 14.55
N ASP A 166 -3.60 21.31 13.98
CA ASP A 166 -2.79 20.99 12.79
C ASP A 166 -3.63 21.16 11.51
N ASP A 167 -3.73 22.42 11.06
CA ASP A 167 -4.50 22.78 9.87
C ASP A 167 -4.04 22.06 8.59
N GLU A 168 -2.73 21.75 8.49
CA GLU A 168 -2.15 21.08 7.32
C GLU A 168 -2.59 19.62 7.27
N ALA A 169 -2.43 18.89 8.38
CA ALA A 169 -2.89 17.51 8.48
C ALA A 169 -4.41 17.41 8.29
N ALA A 170 -5.17 18.31 8.90
CA ALA A 170 -6.63 18.34 8.77
C ALA A 170 -7.07 18.58 7.32
N SER A 171 -6.42 19.51 6.60
CA SER A 171 -6.69 19.73 5.18
C SER A 171 -6.42 18.49 4.34
N LYS A 172 -5.28 17.84 4.56
CA LYS A 172 -4.90 16.62 3.84
C LYS A 172 -5.92 15.50 4.07
N HIS A 173 -6.32 15.25 5.31
CA HIS A 173 -7.30 14.22 5.62
C HIS A 173 -8.69 14.54 5.06
N ARG A 174 -9.09 15.81 4.99
CA ARG A 174 -10.32 16.21 4.28
C ARG A 174 -10.24 15.90 2.78
N GLU A 175 -9.10 16.14 2.14
CA GLU A 175 -8.88 15.75 0.73
C GLU A 175 -8.97 14.23 0.54
N ASP A 176 -8.45 13.45 1.49
CA ASP A 176 -8.55 11.99 1.50
C ASP A 176 -10.01 11.51 1.66
N VAL A 177 -10.80 12.15 2.54
CA VAL A 177 -12.25 11.91 2.66
C VAL A 177 -12.95 12.15 1.32
N GLU A 178 -12.67 13.27 0.67
CA GLU A 178 -13.25 13.55 -0.64
C GLU A 178 -12.79 12.55 -1.71
N ALA A 179 -11.54 12.12 -1.67
CA ALA A 179 -11.02 11.11 -2.58
C ALA A 179 -11.76 9.79 -2.42
N ALA A 180 -12.02 9.36 -1.18
CA ALA A 180 -12.81 8.16 -0.90
C ALA A 180 -14.26 8.29 -1.40
N ILE A 181 -14.91 9.45 -1.16
CA ILE A 181 -16.26 9.73 -1.66
C ILE A 181 -16.29 9.72 -3.19
N ARG A 182 -15.30 10.33 -3.85
CA ARG A 182 -15.17 10.32 -5.31
C ARG A 182 -15.03 8.89 -5.81
N LEU A 183 -14.13 8.09 -5.22
CA LEU A 183 -13.92 6.70 -5.62
C LEU A 183 -15.19 5.86 -5.45
N ALA A 184 -15.97 6.05 -4.38
CA ALA A 184 -17.21 5.31 -4.16
C ALA A 184 -18.36 5.67 -5.13
N ARG A 185 -18.32 6.89 -5.72
CA ARG A 185 -19.39 7.42 -6.57
C ARG A 185 -19.09 7.39 -8.06
N MET A 186 -17.82 7.37 -8.43
CA MET A 186 -17.35 7.35 -9.81
C MET A 186 -17.84 6.11 -10.54
N ASP A 187 -18.12 6.20 -11.84
CA ASP A 187 -18.42 5.01 -12.62
C ASP A 187 -17.14 4.22 -12.99
N LEU A 188 -17.29 2.98 -13.48
CA LEU A 188 -16.12 2.16 -13.81
C LEU A 188 -15.35 2.70 -15.03
N GLY A 189 -16.03 3.32 -15.99
CA GLY A 189 -15.40 3.87 -17.19
C GLY A 189 -14.56 5.11 -16.91
N GLU A 190 -15.02 5.95 -15.99
CA GLU A 190 -14.28 7.08 -15.42
C GLU A 190 -13.04 6.58 -14.66
N LEU A 191 -13.17 5.52 -13.86
CA LEU A 191 -12.06 4.92 -13.10
C LEU A 191 -10.96 4.35 -14.01
N GLU A 192 -11.34 3.63 -15.07
CA GLU A 192 -10.40 3.11 -16.07
C GLU A 192 -9.68 4.22 -16.86
N GLY A 193 -10.27 5.42 -16.92
CA GLY A 193 -9.71 6.60 -17.58
C GLY A 193 -8.69 7.38 -16.75
N LEU A 194 -8.61 7.13 -15.44
CA LEU A 194 -7.67 7.81 -14.55
C LEU A 194 -6.25 7.25 -14.66
N PRO A 195 -5.22 8.10 -14.41
CA PRO A 195 -3.87 7.59 -14.28
C PRO A 195 -3.82 6.60 -13.12
N ILE A 196 -3.34 5.39 -13.41
CA ILE A 196 -3.15 4.34 -12.40
C ILE A 196 -2.27 4.92 -11.28
N PRO A 197 -2.68 4.85 -10.00
CA PRO A 197 -1.87 5.30 -8.89
C PRO A 197 -0.45 4.72 -8.94
N GLY A 198 0.54 5.46 -8.44
CA GLY A 198 1.95 5.03 -8.48
C GLY A 198 2.17 3.63 -7.89
N GLN A 199 1.44 3.33 -6.82
CA GLN A 199 1.36 2.06 -6.10
C GLN A 199 0.84 0.91 -6.98
N CYS A 200 0.08 1.24 -8.04
CA CYS A 200 -0.51 0.29 -8.98
C CYS A 200 0.22 0.19 -10.33
N LYS A 201 1.27 1.00 -10.55
CA LYS A 201 1.96 1.11 -11.85
C LYS A 201 2.63 -0.19 -12.33
N ASN A 202 2.97 -1.08 -11.40
CA ASN A 202 3.69 -2.33 -11.65
C ASN A 202 2.83 -3.60 -11.44
N CYS A 203 1.50 -3.49 -11.45
CA CYS A 203 0.63 -4.66 -11.37
C CYS A 203 0.89 -5.63 -12.53
N LYS A 204 1.39 -6.84 -12.23
CA LYS A 204 1.68 -7.89 -13.22
C LYS A 204 0.42 -8.56 -13.78
N SER A 205 -0.75 -8.35 -13.17
CA SER A 205 -2.01 -8.93 -13.64
C SER A 205 -2.45 -8.38 -15.01
N GLY A 206 -1.90 -7.23 -15.44
CA GLY A 206 -2.18 -6.63 -16.75
C GLY A 206 -3.63 -6.13 -16.94
N GLN A 207 -4.53 -6.45 -16.01
CA GLN A 207 -5.95 -6.09 -16.05
C GLN A 207 -6.15 -4.57 -15.99
N CYS A 208 -5.32 -3.87 -15.21
CA CYS A 208 -5.39 -2.41 -15.08
C CYS A 208 -4.80 -1.65 -16.29
N ARG A 209 -3.98 -2.30 -17.15
CA ARG A 209 -3.20 -1.61 -18.20
C ARG A 209 -3.87 -1.57 -19.59
N SER A 210 -5.05 -2.15 -19.80
CA SER A 210 -5.52 -2.35 -21.18
C SER A 210 -7.03 -2.37 -21.43
N LYS A 211 -7.74 -1.24 -21.23
CA LYS A 211 -9.00 -0.99 -21.98
C LYS A 211 -9.25 0.43 -22.52
N GLY A 212 -8.47 1.43 -22.13
CA GLY A 212 -8.77 2.83 -22.50
C GLY A 212 -8.15 3.41 -23.78
N ASN A 213 -7.08 2.81 -24.35
CA ASN A 213 -6.38 3.43 -25.48
C ASN A 213 -6.35 2.54 -26.74
N LYS A 214 -7.48 2.51 -27.45
CA LYS A 214 -7.44 2.33 -28.92
C LYS A 214 -7.55 3.72 -29.55
N PRO A 215 -6.62 4.14 -30.42
CA PRO A 215 -6.80 5.38 -31.16
C PRO A 215 -8.07 5.24 -32.00
N GLY A 216 -9.03 6.14 -31.78
CA GLY A 216 -10.31 6.16 -32.46
C GLY A 216 -10.11 6.04 -33.97
N LYS A 217 -10.62 4.95 -34.55
CA LYS A 217 -10.63 4.75 -35.99
C LYS A 217 -11.53 5.83 -36.57
N LYS A 218 -10.95 6.87 -37.20
CA LYS A 218 -11.70 7.90 -37.91
C LYS A 218 -12.73 7.22 -38.83
N PRO A 219 -14.02 7.57 -38.78
CA PRO A 219 -14.98 7.03 -39.73
C PRO A 219 -14.57 7.51 -41.13
N GLY A 220 -14.16 6.57 -41.97
CA GLY A 220 -13.86 6.83 -43.37
C GLY A 220 -15.13 7.32 -44.07
N LYS A 221 -15.02 8.44 -44.78
CA LYS A 221 -16.06 8.93 -45.68
C LYS A 221 -16.45 7.80 -46.63
N ALA A 222 -17.70 7.34 -46.57
CA ALA A 222 -18.28 6.54 -47.63
C ALA A 222 -18.28 7.39 -48.92
N LYS A 223 -17.48 6.96 -49.91
CA LYS A 223 -17.62 7.42 -51.28
C LYS A 223 -18.92 6.81 -51.83
N ALA A 224 -19.78 7.66 -52.39
CA ALA A 224 -20.88 7.21 -53.23
C ALA A 224 -20.29 6.45 -54.43
N GLU A 225 -20.71 5.20 -54.63
CA GLU A 225 -20.41 4.45 -55.84
C GLU A 225 -21.27 4.97 -56.99
N ASP A 226 -20.58 5.45 -58.02
CA ASP A 226 -21.11 5.84 -59.31
C ASP A 226 -21.44 4.57 -60.12
N ALA A 227 -22.68 4.48 -60.62
CA ALA A 227 -23.14 3.40 -61.47
C ALA A 227 -22.86 3.70 -62.95
N ARG A 228 -21.62 3.53 -63.40
CA ARG A 228 -21.26 3.48 -64.83
C ARG A 228 -20.12 2.48 -65.11
N GLY A 229 -20.49 1.34 -65.70
CA GLY A 229 -19.57 0.40 -66.35
C GLY A 229 -20.40 -0.66 -67.09
N ALA A 230 -20.83 -0.37 -68.32
CA ALA A 230 -20.14 -0.79 -69.55
C ALA A 230 -20.13 -2.32 -69.74
N SER A 231 -21.18 -2.84 -70.40
CA SER A 231 -21.09 -4.08 -71.17
C SER A 231 -21.38 -3.74 -72.64
N SER A 232 -20.32 -3.84 -73.44
CA SER A 232 -20.37 -3.79 -74.90
C SER A 232 -20.82 -5.17 -75.40
N GLY A 233 -22.06 -5.27 -75.88
CA GLY A 233 -22.59 -6.41 -76.62
C GLY A 233 -22.85 -6.02 -78.09
N PRO A 234 -22.68 -6.94 -79.05
CA PRO A 234 -22.61 -6.61 -80.48
C PRO A 234 -23.96 -6.23 -81.12
N PRO A 235 -23.98 -5.46 -82.23
CA PRO A 235 -25.19 -5.05 -82.95
C PRO A 235 -25.50 -6.01 -84.13
N PRO A 236 -26.50 -5.73 -84.97
CA PRO A 236 -27.95 -5.81 -84.77
C PRO A 236 -28.60 -6.79 -85.77
N ASP A 237 -29.88 -7.12 -85.59
CA ASP A 237 -30.69 -7.75 -86.64
C ASP A 237 -32.04 -7.04 -86.78
N GLY A 238 -32.16 -6.32 -87.88
CA GLY A 238 -33.38 -5.62 -88.28
C GLY A 238 -34.45 -6.58 -88.77
N ARG A 239 -35.69 -6.30 -88.34
CA ARG A 239 -37.03 -6.58 -88.90
C ARG A 239 -37.99 -6.04 -87.81
N GLY A 240 -38.87 -5.06 -88.02
CA GLY A 240 -39.67 -4.80 -89.19
C GLY A 240 -41.05 -5.41 -88.99
N SER A 241 -41.96 -4.67 -88.35
CA SER A 241 -43.42 -4.51 -88.62
C SER A 241 -44.12 -3.98 -87.37
#